data_AF-A0A3A0FWT0-F1
#
_entry.id   AF-A0A3A0FWT0-F1
#
_cell.length_a   1.000
_cell.length_b   1.000
_cell.length_c   1.000
_cell.angle_alpha   90.00
_cell.angle_beta   90.00
_cell.angle_gamma   90.00
#
_symmetry.space_group_name_H-M   'P 1'
#
loop_
_entity.id
_entity.type
_entity.pdbx_description
1 polymer ?
#
loop_
_entity_poly.entity_id
_entity_poly.type
_entity_poly.pdbx_seq_one_letter_code
_entity_poly.pdbx_strand_id
1 'polypeptide(L)'
;MAHHRHTNGFSLIELMIVVAILGILAAIAVPSYLRFQLRARTGEGKTNLAAIRAAEGGYFGEYQTYVAAAPTPAALPSGAKTPWPAPAPGCPACFDQLGFRPEGEVVFQYEVVAANAGGGPTLDVFTASAVADLDRDGVLQIWGYVHALETGAGGLPSTLAGGQPAAPCAPTGTWDPVANAGIRLDTVGPCEGTSGQSVF
;
A
#
# COMPACT_ATOMS: atom_id res chain seq x y z
N MET A 1 -9.40 71.11 -2.28
CA MET A 1 -10.46 70.30 -1.63
C MET A 1 -9.88 68.93 -1.34
N ALA A 2 -9.51 68.67 -0.08
CA ALA A 2 -8.92 67.39 0.32
C ALA A 2 -10.05 66.40 0.66
N HIS A 3 -10.15 65.33 -0.12
CA HIS A 3 -11.11 64.26 0.10
C HIS A 3 -10.66 63.45 1.33
N HIS A 4 -11.34 63.61 2.47
CA HIS A 4 -11.20 62.70 3.60
C HIS A 4 -11.58 61.29 3.12
N ARG A 5 -10.62 60.38 3.11
CA ARG A 5 -10.90 58.95 2.89
C ARG A 5 -11.35 58.41 4.24
N HIS A 6 -12.60 57.98 4.33
CA HIS A 6 -13.09 57.21 5.48
C HIS A 6 -12.35 55.86 5.49
N THR A 7 -11.45 55.68 6.44
CA THR A 7 -10.86 54.38 6.75
C THR A 7 -11.86 53.61 7.61
N ASN A 8 -12.69 52.78 6.97
CA ASN A 8 -13.59 51.88 7.68
C ASN A 8 -12.77 50.72 8.27
N GLY A 9 -12.72 50.62 9.60
CA GLY A 9 -12.11 49.49 10.30
C GLY A 9 -13.09 48.32 10.44
N PHE A 10 -12.57 47.09 10.40
CA PHE A 10 -13.34 45.86 10.66
C PHE A 10 -13.83 45.84 12.11
N SER A 11 -15.09 45.44 12.34
CA SER A 11 -15.60 45.26 13.70
C SER A 11 -15.09 43.94 14.30
N LEU A 12 -14.81 43.94 15.60
CA LEU A 12 -14.52 42.71 16.34
C LEU A 12 -15.68 41.69 16.22
N ILE A 13 -16.93 42.17 16.14
CA ILE A 13 -18.08 41.27 16.00
C ILE A 13 -18.14 40.61 14.61
N GLU A 14 -17.74 41.33 13.55
CA GLU A 14 -17.66 40.77 12.20
C GLU A 14 -16.63 39.65 12.15
N LEU A 15 -15.47 39.85 12.77
CA LEU A 15 -14.44 38.83 12.85
C LEU A 15 -14.92 37.60 13.64
N MET A 16 -15.64 37.79 14.75
CA MET A 16 -16.15 36.67 15.57
C MET A 16 -17.13 35.79 14.79
N ILE A 17 -18.03 36.38 14.00
CA ILE A 17 -18.98 35.63 13.18
C ILE A 17 -18.25 34.84 12.09
N VAL A 18 -17.25 35.46 11.43
CA VAL A 18 -16.45 34.79 10.40
C VAL A 18 -15.72 33.57 10.98
N VAL A 19 -15.08 33.71 12.14
CA VAL A 19 -14.37 32.60 12.79
C VAL A 19 -15.35 31.50 13.22
N ALA A 20 -16.54 31.86 13.70
CA ALA A 20 -17.58 30.88 14.05
C ALA A 20 -18.01 30.05 12.83
N ILE A 21 -18.24 30.69 11.68
CA ILE A 21 -18.59 30.00 10.44
C ILE A 21 -17.43 29.10 9.96
N LEU A 22 -16.19 29.62 9.98
CA LEU A 22 -15.00 28.83 9.62
C LEU A 22 -14.82 27.62 10.53
N GLY A 23 -15.11 27.74 11.84
CA GLY A 23 -15.05 26.63 12.79
C GLY A 23 -16.02 25.50 12.44
N ILE A 24 -17.26 25.84 12.08
CA ILE A 24 -18.28 24.85 11.67
C ILE A 24 -17.85 24.14 10.37
N LEU A 25 -17.36 24.90 9.38
CA LEU A 25 -16.88 24.33 8.12
C LEU A 25 -15.68 23.41 8.35
N ALA A 26 -14.71 23.81 9.18
CA ALA A 26 -13.54 23.02 9.49
C ALA A 26 -13.89 21.70 10.18
N ALA A 27 -14.85 21.71 11.11
CA ALA A 27 -15.27 20.50 11.84
C ALA A 27 -15.77 19.38 10.91
N ILE A 28 -16.43 19.74 9.80
CA ILE A 28 -16.93 18.78 8.80
C ILE A 28 -15.84 18.48 7.74
N ALA A 29 -15.10 19.51 7.31
CA ALA A 29 -14.15 19.39 6.22
C ALA A 29 -12.90 18.58 6.58
N VAL A 30 -12.34 18.76 7.79
CA VAL A 30 -11.11 18.10 8.22
C VAL A 30 -11.21 16.56 8.19
N PRO A 31 -12.19 15.90 8.83
CA PRO A 31 -12.26 14.44 8.80
C PRO A 31 -12.50 13.89 7.38
N SER A 32 -13.26 14.62 6.56
CA SER A 32 -13.49 14.24 5.15
C SER A 32 -12.20 14.32 4.33
N TYR A 33 -11.43 15.39 4.50
CA TYR A 33 -10.15 15.58 3.82
C TYR A 33 -9.12 14.52 4.21
N LEU A 34 -9.04 14.16 5.50
CA LEU A 34 -8.14 13.09 5.97
C LEU A 34 -8.50 11.74 5.34
N ARG A 35 -9.78 11.39 5.26
CA ARG A 35 -10.24 10.16 4.57
C ARG A 35 -9.89 10.16 3.09
N PHE A 36 -10.02 11.30 2.42
CA PHE A 36 -9.62 11.43 1.01
C PHE A 36 -8.12 11.21 0.83
N GLN A 37 -7.29 11.81 1.68
CA GLN A 37 -5.84 11.63 1.64
C GLN A 37 -5.43 10.16 1.84
N LEU A 38 -6.02 9.46 2.82
CA LEU A 38 -5.73 8.04 3.04
C LEU A 38 -6.16 7.16 1.86
N ARG A 39 -7.35 7.41 1.29
CA ARG A 39 -7.80 6.68 0.08
C ARG A 39 -6.89 6.91 -1.12
N ALA A 40 -6.41 8.15 -1.30
CA ALA A 40 -5.46 8.47 -2.37
C ALA A 40 -4.13 7.72 -2.18
N ARG A 41 -3.62 7.64 -0.94
CA ARG A 41 -2.41 6.88 -0.59
C ARG A 41 -2.58 5.39 -0.86
N THR A 42 -3.72 4.80 -0.52
CA THR A 42 -4.03 3.38 -0.82
C THR A 42 -3.98 3.05 -2.32
N GLY A 43 -4.21 4.04 -3.19
CA GLY A 43 -4.06 3.87 -4.64
C GLY A 43 -2.64 3.50 -5.07
N GLU A 44 -1.63 4.07 -4.40
CA GLU A 44 -0.21 3.79 -4.67
C GLU A 44 0.14 2.31 -4.45
N GLY A 45 -0.30 1.74 -3.32
CA GLY A 45 -0.13 0.32 -2.98
C GLY A 45 -0.63 -0.60 -4.10
N LYS A 46 -1.84 -0.34 -4.61
CA LYS A 46 -2.46 -1.13 -5.68
C LYS A 46 -1.69 -1.04 -7.00
N THR A 47 -1.31 0.17 -7.40
CA THR A 47 -0.59 0.41 -8.66
C THR A 47 0.77 -0.28 -8.64
N ASN A 48 1.51 -0.15 -7.54
CA ASN A 48 2.82 -0.77 -7.39
C ASN A 48 2.73 -2.30 -7.31
N LEU A 49 1.72 -2.87 -6.63
CA LEU A 49 1.50 -4.32 -6.65
C LEU A 49 1.17 -4.86 -8.05
N ALA A 50 0.39 -4.11 -8.84
CA ALA A 50 0.11 -4.49 -10.23
C ALA A 50 1.38 -4.41 -11.11
N ALA A 51 2.24 -3.42 -10.88
CA ALA A 51 3.53 -3.31 -11.55
C ALA A 51 4.50 -4.42 -11.15
N ILE A 52 4.57 -4.80 -9.87
CA ILE A 52 5.33 -5.96 -9.38
C ILE A 52 4.85 -7.24 -10.06
N ARG A 53 3.54 -7.48 -10.11
CA ARG A 53 2.97 -8.63 -10.85
C ARG A 53 3.43 -8.65 -12.31
N ALA A 54 3.37 -7.51 -13.00
CA ALA A 54 3.77 -7.43 -14.39
C ALA A 54 5.28 -7.71 -14.57
N ALA A 55 6.11 -7.20 -13.65
CA ALA A 55 7.54 -7.45 -13.64
C ALA A 55 7.86 -8.94 -13.39
N GLU A 56 7.18 -9.58 -12.44
CA GLU A 56 7.33 -11.03 -12.19
C GLU A 56 6.93 -11.86 -13.41
N GLY A 57 5.84 -11.49 -14.09
CA GLY A 57 5.43 -12.14 -15.33
C GLY A 57 6.47 -12.00 -16.46
N GLY A 58 7.09 -10.83 -16.58
CA GLY A 58 8.18 -10.58 -17.53
C GLY A 58 9.42 -11.41 -17.19
N TYR A 59 9.84 -11.38 -15.93
CA TYR A 59 11.01 -12.11 -15.44
C TYR A 59 10.84 -13.63 -15.60
N PHE A 60 9.67 -14.17 -15.24
CA PHE A 60 9.37 -15.58 -15.44
C PHE A 60 9.39 -15.96 -16.93
N GLY A 61 8.90 -15.09 -17.82
CA GLY A 61 8.97 -15.31 -19.27
C GLY A 61 10.40 -15.50 -19.80
N GLU A 62 11.37 -14.83 -19.20
CA GLU A 62 12.79 -14.89 -19.61
C GLU A 62 13.58 -15.99 -18.88
N TYR A 63 13.39 -16.13 -17.56
CA TYR A 63 14.23 -16.97 -16.70
C TYR A 63 13.53 -18.22 -16.16
N GLN A 64 12.23 -18.40 -16.40
CA GLN A 64 11.43 -19.55 -15.95
C GLN A 64 11.45 -19.78 -14.43
N THR A 65 11.62 -18.71 -13.66
CA THR A 65 11.56 -18.70 -12.19
C THR A 65 11.09 -17.32 -11.73
N TYR A 66 10.36 -17.25 -10.62
CA TYR A 66 10.05 -15.99 -9.96
C TYR A 66 11.21 -15.50 -9.09
N VAL A 67 11.15 -14.24 -8.67
CA VAL A 67 12.16 -13.60 -7.81
C VAL A 67 11.55 -13.32 -6.44
N ALA A 68 12.32 -13.53 -5.37
CA ALA A 68 11.96 -13.03 -4.06
C ALA A 68 12.56 -11.64 -3.87
N ALA A 69 11.85 -10.75 -3.19
CA ALA A 69 12.31 -9.42 -2.84
C ALA A 69 12.02 -9.14 -1.36
N ALA A 70 13.07 -8.85 -0.60
CA ALA A 70 12.94 -8.53 0.82
C ALA A 70 12.11 -7.25 1.05
N PRO A 71 11.51 -7.09 2.25
CA PRO A 71 10.70 -5.91 2.58
C PRO A 71 11.44 -4.59 2.31
N THR A 72 10.88 -3.77 1.43
CA THR A 72 11.48 -2.53 0.95
C THR A 72 10.43 -1.42 0.85
N PRO A 73 10.63 -0.24 1.47
CA PRO A 73 11.73 0.13 2.37
C PRO A 73 11.80 -0.76 3.62
N ALA A 74 12.98 -0.92 4.24
CA ALA A 74 13.16 -1.85 5.36
C ALA A 74 12.34 -1.48 6.61
N ALA A 75 12.12 -0.18 6.85
CA ALA A 75 11.23 0.28 7.90
C ALA A 75 9.81 0.41 7.37
N LEU A 76 8.83 -0.03 8.16
CA LEU A 76 7.42 0.11 7.82
C LEU A 76 7.03 1.60 7.80
N PRO A 77 6.50 2.12 6.68
CA PRO A 77 6.02 3.50 6.63
C PRO A 77 4.84 3.73 7.58
N SER A 78 4.93 4.80 8.38
CA SER A 78 3.89 5.23 9.32
C SER A 78 3.38 6.63 8.95
N GLY A 79 2.47 6.69 7.98
CA GLY A 79 1.77 7.91 7.57
C GLY A 79 2.60 9.00 6.86
N ALA A 80 3.90 8.80 6.67
CA ALA A 80 4.76 9.67 5.85
C ALA A 80 5.28 8.92 4.63
N LYS A 81 5.58 9.67 3.56
CA LYS A 81 6.30 9.13 2.41
C LYS A 81 7.72 8.77 2.82
N THR A 82 8.18 7.64 2.34
CA THR A 82 9.50 7.09 2.60
C THR A 82 10.23 6.97 1.27
N PRO A 83 11.48 7.46 1.16
CA PRO A 83 12.23 7.33 -0.08
C PRO A 83 12.50 5.86 -0.38
N TRP A 84 12.40 5.50 -1.66
CA TRP A 84 12.82 4.18 -2.11
C TRP A 84 14.35 4.05 -1.94
N PRO A 85 14.86 3.04 -1.23
CA PRO A 85 16.28 2.92 -1.01
C PRO A 85 17.02 2.65 -2.33
N ALA A 86 18.28 3.06 -2.36
CA ALA A 86 19.19 2.66 -3.42
C ALA A 86 19.38 1.12 -3.39
N PRO A 87 19.75 0.50 -4.52
CA PRO A 87 20.04 -0.93 -4.56
C PRO A 87 21.07 -1.28 -3.49
N ALA A 88 20.76 -2.24 -2.62
CA ALA A 88 21.77 -2.77 -1.72
C ALA A 88 22.83 -3.53 -2.56
N PRO A 89 24.14 -3.24 -2.42
CA PRO A 89 25.17 -3.94 -3.15
C PRO A 89 25.10 -5.44 -2.91
N GLY A 90 24.94 -6.22 -3.99
CA GLY A 90 24.92 -7.68 -3.93
C GLY A 90 23.67 -8.30 -3.29
N CYS A 91 22.50 -7.63 -3.34
CA CYS A 91 21.27 -8.21 -2.81
C CYS A 91 20.76 -9.35 -3.73
N PRO A 92 20.77 -10.62 -3.29
CA PRO A 92 20.36 -11.76 -4.11
C PRO A 92 18.83 -11.94 -4.17
N ALA A 93 18.07 -11.06 -3.52
CA ALA A 93 16.61 -11.07 -3.46
C ALA A 93 16.08 -9.63 -3.29
N CYS A 94 16.19 -8.82 -4.33
CA CYS A 94 15.74 -7.43 -4.34
C CYS A 94 14.87 -7.09 -5.54
N PHE A 95 14.08 -6.04 -5.38
CA PHE A 95 13.27 -5.46 -6.45
C PHE A 95 14.10 -5.00 -7.67
N ASP A 96 15.39 -4.71 -7.50
CA ASP A 96 16.27 -4.37 -8.62
C ASP A 96 16.52 -5.57 -9.55
N GLN A 97 16.62 -6.79 -9.01
CA GLN A 97 16.72 -8.01 -9.83
C GLN A 97 15.43 -8.26 -10.59
N LEU A 98 14.29 -8.00 -9.96
CA LEU A 98 12.98 -8.05 -10.62
C LEU A 98 12.81 -6.97 -11.70
N GLY A 99 13.66 -5.93 -11.71
CA GLY A 99 13.52 -4.78 -12.59
C GLY A 99 12.38 -3.84 -12.19
N PHE A 100 11.87 -3.95 -10.96
CA PHE A 100 10.81 -3.09 -10.44
C PHE A 100 11.39 -1.90 -9.66
N ARG A 101 10.86 -0.71 -9.94
CA ARG A 101 10.98 0.46 -9.06
C ARG A 101 9.67 1.24 -9.01
N PRO A 102 9.27 1.75 -7.85
CA PRO A 102 8.13 2.65 -7.74
C PRO A 102 8.47 4.06 -8.25
N GLU A 103 7.42 4.82 -8.58
CA GLU A 103 7.54 6.23 -8.96
C GLU A 103 7.76 7.11 -7.72
N GLY A 104 9.02 7.42 -7.43
CA GLY A 104 9.39 8.34 -6.35
C GLY A 104 9.31 7.72 -4.95
N GLU A 105 8.91 8.53 -3.97
CA GLU A 105 8.75 8.08 -2.58
C GLU A 105 7.45 7.30 -2.40
N VAL A 106 7.50 6.29 -1.53
CA VAL A 106 6.40 5.36 -1.28
C VAL A 106 5.78 5.52 0.11
N VAL A 107 4.50 5.20 0.24
CA VAL A 107 3.77 5.16 1.51
C VAL A 107 3.52 3.73 2.02
N PHE A 108 3.95 2.72 1.26
CA PHE A 108 3.91 1.31 1.65
C PHE A 108 5.31 0.69 1.62
N GLN A 109 5.50 -0.30 2.48
CA GLN A 109 6.56 -1.29 2.36
C GLN A 109 6.06 -2.40 1.43
N TYR A 110 6.89 -2.80 0.47
CA TYR A 110 6.60 -3.86 -0.47
C TYR A 110 7.51 -5.06 -0.22
N GLU A 111 6.97 -6.25 -0.42
CA GLU A 111 7.72 -7.49 -0.32
C GLU A 111 7.23 -8.47 -1.37
N VAL A 112 8.14 -9.29 -1.90
CA VAL A 112 7.79 -10.45 -2.73
C VAL A 112 8.37 -11.70 -2.10
N VAL A 113 7.50 -12.67 -1.83
CA VAL A 113 7.91 -13.99 -1.36
C VAL A 113 7.61 -14.99 -2.46
N ALA A 114 8.67 -15.55 -3.04
CA ALA A 114 8.56 -16.59 -4.05
C ALA A 114 8.96 -17.94 -3.44
N ALA A 115 8.25 -19.00 -3.83
CA ALA A 115 8.49 -20.35 -3.35
C ALA A 115 8.43 -21.36 -4.50
N ASN A 116 8.95 -22.55 -4.24
CA ASN A 116 8.71 -23.71 -5.06
C ASN A 116 7.55 -24.52 -4.46
N ALA A 117 6.47 -24.65 -5.22
CA ALA A 117 5.31 -25.48 -4.92
C ALA A 117 5.33 -26.81 -5.70
N GLY A 118 5.95 -26.85 -6.89
CA GLY A 118 6.01 -28.01 -7.77
C GLY A 118 7.10 -29.05 -7.48
N GLY A 119 7.89 -28.88 -6.42
CA GLY A 119 8.97 -29.79 -6.00
C GLY A 119 10.28 -29.71 -6.79
N GLY A 120 10.37 -28.80 -7.78
CA GLY A 120 11.56 -28.52 -8.57
C GLY A 120 12.55 -27.51 -7.94
N PRO A 121 13.63 -27.14 -8.66
CA PRO A 121 14.60 -26.16 -8.18
C PRO A 121 14.21 -24.70 -8.46
N THR A 122 13.17 -24.46 -9.27
CA THR A 122 12.71 -23.12 -9.68
C THR A 122 11.56 -22.65 -8.81
N LEU A 123 11.45 -21.34 -8.61
CA LEU A 123 10.32 -20.73 -7.90
C LEU A 123 9.17 -20.54 -8.89
N ASP A 124 8.02 -21.15 -8.60
CA ASP A 124 6.87 -21.28 -9.50
C ASP A 124 5.57 -20.70 -8.91
N VAL A 125 5.64 -20.19 -7.68
CA VAL A 125 4.58 -19.41 -7.04
C VAL A 125 5.17 -18.18 -6.37
N PHE A 126 4.38 -17.11 -6.27
CA PHE A 126 4.79 -15.94 -5.52
C PHE A 126 3.62 -15.21 -4.88
N THR A 127 3.92 -14.52 -3.80
CA THR A 127 3.04 -13.54 -3.17
C THR A 127 3.73 -12.19 -3.20
N ALA A 128 2.98 -11.13 -3.46
CA ALA A 128 3.45 -9.76 -3.32
C ALA A 128 2.56 -9.05 -2.30
N SER A 129 3.16 -8.30 -1.38
CA SER A 129 2.44 -7.59 -0.32
C SER A 129 2.82 -6.11 -0.31
N ALA A 130 1.88 -5.29 0.15
CA ALA A 130 2.09 -3.89 0.44
C ALA A 130 1.51 -3.59 1.83
N VAL A 131 2.36 -3.18 2.77
CA VAL A 131 2.03 -2.98 4.18
C VAL A 131 2.34 -1.55 4.60
N ALA A 132 1.44 -0.92 5.34
CA ALA A 132 1.66 0.41 5.92
C ALA A 132 0.80 0.61 7.17
N ASP A 133 1.14 1.61 7.96
CA ASP A 133 0.28 2.23 8.98
C ASP A 133 0.05 3.71 8.57
N LEU A 134 -0.91 3.95 7.68
CA LEU A 134 -1.10 5.23 7.00
C LEU A 134 -1.62 6.35 7.91
N ASP A 135 -2.32 6.00 8.98
CA ASP A 135 -2.98 6.89 9.96
C ASP A 135 -2.36 6.87 11.35
N ARG A 136 -1.38 6.00 11.60
CA ARG A 136 -0.63 5.88 12.86
C ARG A 136 -1.48 5.44 14.04
N ASP A 137 -2.48 4.61 13.78
CA ASP A 137 -3.34 4.02 14.80
C ASP A 137 -2.82 2.65 15.28
N GLY A 138 -1.76 2.13 14.66
CA GLY A 138 -1.17 0.82 14.94
C GLY A 138 -1.89 -0.34 14.24
N VAL A 139 -2.94 -0.07 13.46
CA VAL A 139 -3.65 -1.03 12.63
C VAL A 139 -3.06 -1.01 11.22
N LEU A 140 -2.50 -2.13 10.80
CA LEU A 140 -1.84 -2.21 9.50
C LEU A 140 -2.86 -2.28 8.36
N GLN A 141 -2.64 -1.49 7.31
CA GLN A 141 -3.30 -1.67 6.03
C GLN A 141 -2.46 -2.61 5.16
N ILE A 142 -3.04 -3.77 4.84
CA ILE A 142 -2.34 -4.84 4.11
C ILE A 142 -3.05 -5.10 2.77
N TRP A 143 -2.32 -4.84 1.69
CA TRP A 143 -2.73 -5.21 0.34
C TRP A 143 -1.83 -6.33 -0.16
N GLY A 144 -2.37 -7.16 -1.04
CA GLY A 144 -1.55 -8.22 -1.61
C GLY A 144 -2.03 -8.70 -2.96
N TYR A 145 -1.23 -9.61 -3.48
CA TYR A 145 -1.42 -10.35 -4.71
C TYR A 145 -0.85 -11.74 -4.50
N VAL A 146 -1.53 -12.75 -5.04
CA VAL A 146 -1.11 -14.14 -4.94
C VAL A 146 -1.19 -14.78 -6.31
N HIS A 147 -0.05 -15.26 -6.79
CA HIS A 147 0.03 -16.14 -7.94
C HIS A 147 0.26 -17.57 -7.46
N ALA A 148 -0.71 -18.44 -7.74
CA ALA A 148 -0.68 -19.84 -7.35
C ALA A 148 -0.51 -20.75 -8.59
N LEU A 149 -0.18 -22.02 -8.36
CA LEU A 149 -0.20 -23.02 -9.42
C LEU A 149 -1.64 -23.28 -9.89
N GLU A 150 -1.79 -23.77 -11.11
CA GLU A 150 -3.08 -24.21 -11.67
C GLU A 150 -3.74 -25.32 -10.81
N THR A 151 -2.94 -26.06 -10.04
CA THR A 151 -3.39 -27.09 -9.08
C THR A 151 -3.88 -26.53 -7.75
N GLY A 152 -3.79 -25.21 -7.53
CA GLY A 152 -4.27 -24.49 -6.34
C GLY A 152 -3.17 -23.75 -5.55
N ALA A 153 -3.55 -23.13 -4.44
CA ALA A 153 -2.70 -22.34 -3.53
C ALA A 153 -1.69 -23.16 -2.68
N GLY A 154 -1.57 -24.48 -2.93
CA GLY A 154 -0.65 -25.34 -2.20
C GLY A 154 0.81 -24.96 -2.47
N GLY A 155 1.62 -24.84 -1.43
CA GLY A 155 3.04 -24.49 -1.54
C GLY A 155 3.34 -22.98 -1.51
N LEU A 156 2.33 -22.13 -1.35
CA LEU A 156 2.57 -20.71 -1.08
C LEU A 156 3.24 -20.52 0.30
N PRO A 157 4.23 -19.62 0.41
CA PRO A 157 4.89 -19.34 1.67
C PRO A 157 3.90 -18.70 2.65
N SER A 158 3.67 -19.34 3.81
CA SER A 158 2.68 -18.89 4.80
C SER A 158 3.18 -17.76 5.70
N THR A 159 4.45 -17.37 5.57
CA THR A 159 5.08 -16.32 6.37
C THR A 159 5.77 -15.32 5.47
N LEU A 160 5.48 -14.03 5.66
CA LEU A 160 6.30 -12.95 5.12
C LEU A 160 7.69 -12.97 5.77
N ALA A 161 8.74 -12.79 4.97
CA ALA A 161 10.12 -12.69 5.41
C ALA A 161 10.37 -11.33 6.09
N GLY A 162 10.02 -11.23 7.37
CA GLY A 162 10.31 -10.02 8.16
C GLY A 162 9.76 -10.01 9.60
N GLY A 163 9.16 -11.11 10.08
CA GLY A 163 8.54 -11.14 11.41
C GLY A 163 7.27 -10.28 11.54
N GLN A 164 6.84 -9.64 10.46
CA GLN A 164 5.50 -9.05 10.34
C GLN A 164 4.46 -10.18 10.44
N PRO A 165 3.29 -9.98 11.09
CA PRO A 165 2.24 -10.99 11.10
C PRO A 165 1.99 -11.38 9.65
N ALA A 166 2.06 -12.69 9.36
CA ALA A 166 1.90 -13.24 8.02
C ALA A 166 0.81 -12.44 7.30
N ALA A 167 1.16 -11.72 6.24
CA ALA A 167 0.15 -10.98 5.49
C ALA A 167 -0.96 -12.00 5.20
N PRO A 168 -2.20 -11.74 5.64
CA PRO A 168 -3.26 -12.75 5.60
C PRO A 168 -3.50 -13.29 4.19
N CYS A 169 -3.02 -12.58 3.15
CA CYS A 169 -2.98 -13.05 1.79
C CYS A 169 -2.18 -14.35 1.54
N ALA A 170 -1.20 -14.69 2.37
CA ALA A 170 -0.10 -15.57 1.98
C ALA A 170 -0.47 -17.06 1.77
N PRO A 171 -1.60 -17.58 2.29
CA PRO A 171 -2.18 -18.83 1.78
C PRO A 171 -3.62 -18.70 1.27
N THR A 172 -4.34 -17.62 1.60
CA THR A 172 -5.77 -17.48 1.32
C THR A 172 -6.11 -16.44 0.25
N GLY A 173 -5.13 -15.94 -0.51
CA GLY A 173 -5.38 -14.95 -1.56
C GLY A 173 -5.98 -13.64 -1.05
N THR A 174 -6.56 -12.85 -1.96
CA THR A 174 -7.13 -11.53 -1.62
C THR A 174 -8.62 -11.62 -1.33
N TRP A 175 -9.11 -10.77 -0.43
CA TRP A 175 -10.50 -10.74 0.00
C TRP A 175 -11.43 -10.14 -1.07
N ASP A 176 -12.50 -10.87 -1.41
CA ASP A 176 -13.55 -10.40 -2.31
C ASP A 176 -14.70 -9.67 -1.56
N PRO A 177 -14.89 -8.36 -1.79
CA PRO A 177 -15.98 -7.59 -1.16
C PRO A 177 -17.39 -8.01 -1.55
N VAL A 178 -17.56 -8.69 -2.69
CA VAL A 178 -18.87 -9.10 -3.21
C VAL A 178 -19.27 -10.47 -2.66
N ALA A 179 -18.29 -11.34 -2.38
CA ALA A 179 -18.53 -12.71 -1.93
C ALA A 179 -18.44 -12.91 -0.41
N ASN A 180 -18.01 -11.90 0.37
CA ASN A 180 -17.89 -11.93 1.85
C ASN A 180 -17.09 -13.10 2.48
N ALA A 181 -16.43 -13.94 1.68
CA ALA A 181 -15.46 -14.97 2.11
C ALA A 181 -14.68 -15.56 0.91
N GLY A 182 -14.76 -14.94 -0.27
CA GLY A 182 -14.19 -15.47 -1.50
C GLY A 182 -12.72 -15.10 -1.63
N ILE A 183 -11.86 -16.10 -1.74
CA ILE A 183 -10.44 -15.97 -2.02
C ILE A 183 -10.27 -15.66 -3.52
N ARG A 184 -9.66 -14.52 -3.87
CA ARG A 184 -9.22 -14.23 -5.23
C ARG A 184 -7.72 -14.39 -5.37
N LEU A 185 -7.34 -15.33 -6.22
CA LEU A 185 -5.99 -15.47 -6.75
C LEU A 185 -5.84 -14.56 -7.98
N ASP A 186 -4.60 -14.25 -8.34
CA ASP A 186 -4.24 -13.49 -9.53
C ASP A 186 -4.91 -12.11 -9.66
N THR A 187 -5.32 -11.55 -8.52
CA THR A 187 -5.96 -10.23 -8.41
C THR A 187 -5.29 -9.46 -7.29
N VAL A 188 -5.10 -8.14 -7.50
CA VAL A 188 -4.64 -7.23 -6.44
C VAL A 188 -5.84 -6.86 -5.58
N GLY A 189 -5.72 -7.03 -4.26
CA GLY A 189 -6.82 -6.80 -3.34
C GLY A 189 -6.38 -6.66 -1.88
N PRO A 190 -7.31 -6.30 -1.00
CA PRO A 190 -7.05 -6.27 0.43
C PRO A 190 -6.89 -7.71 0.94
N CYS A 191 -6.03 -7.94 1.94
CA CYS A 191 -5.86 -9.28 2.48
C CYS A 191 -7.02 -9.74 3.37
N GLU A 192 -7.72 -8.78 4.00
CA GLU A 192 -8.90 -9.02 4.83
C GLU A 192 -9.94 -7.92 4.58
N GLY A 193 -11.20 -8.13 5.00
CA GLY A 193 -12.27 -7.15 4.82
C GLY A 193 -12.04 -5.81 5.55
N THR A 194 -11.18 -5.80 6.56
CA THR A 194 -10.76 -4.59 7.31
C THR A 194 -9.55 -3.90 6.67
N SER A 195 -8.78 -4.61 5.84
CA SER A 195 -7.58 -4.05 5.21
C SER A 195 -7.96 -2.97 4.19
N GLY A 196 -7.39 -1.77 4.36
CA GLY A 196 -7.71 -0.61 3.52
C GLY A 196 -8.93 0.21 3.97
N GLN A 197 -9.55 -0.16 5.09
CA GLN A 197 -10.42 0.74 5.84
C GLN A 197 -9.59 1.33 6.98
N SER A 198 -9.16 2.58 6.86
CA SER A 198 -8.78 3.38 8.03
C SER A 198 -10.03 3.54 8.88
N VAL A 199 -10.15 2.73 9.94
CA VAL A 199 -11.30 2.80 10.85
C VAL A 199 -11.07 4.05 11.72
N PHE A 200 -11.76 5.13 11.37
CA PHE A 200 -11.83 6.36 12.19
C PHE A 200 -13.08 6.36 13.06
#